data_AF-A0A151I9F0-F1
#
_entry.id   AF-A0A151I9F0-F1
#
_cell.length_a   1.000
_cell.length_b   1.000
_cell.length_c   1.000
_cell.angle_alpha   90.00
_cell.angle_beta   90.00
_cell.angle_gamma   90.00
#
_symmetry.space_group_name_H-M   'P 1'
#
loop_
_entity.id
_entity.type
_entity.pdbx_description
1 polymer ?
#
loop_
_entity_poly.entity_id
_entity_poly.type
_entity_poly.pdbx_seq_one_letter_code
_entity_poly.pdbx_strand_id
1 'polypeptide(L)' 'IFSITYVKNKKRNRLSNDTVSAICIVRSTFQAENIKCTNFKTDPRHLELHNAQNLWKYKSKSDETRFDDI' A
#
# COMPACT_ATOMS: atom_id res chain seq x y z
N ILE A 1 -2.42 -13.81 -9.99
CA ILE A 1 -0.94 -13.66 -9.85
C ILE A 1 -0.63 -12.18 -9.85
N PHE A 2 -0.07 -11.66 -8.76
CA PHE A 2 0.42 -10.27 -8.71
C PHE A 2 1.76 -10.20 -9.45
N SER A 3 1.80 -9.52 -10.60
CA SER A 3 3.02 -9.37 -11.39
C SER A 3 3.55 -7.94 -11.25
N ILE A 4 4.79 -7.81 -10.75
CA ILE A 4 5.47 -6.52 -10.60
C ILE A 4 5.55 -5.78 -11.95
N THR A 5 5.80 -6.52 -13.03
CA THR A 5 5.85 -5.97 -14.39
C THR A 5 4.51 -5.37 -14.81
N TYR A 6 3.41 -6.00 -14.42
CA TYR A 6 2.06 -5.53 -14.75
C TYR A 6 1.74 -4.22 -14.02
N VAL A 7 2.04 -4.14 -12.72
CA VAL A 7 1.81 -2.94 -11.90
C VAL A 7 2.82 -1.82 -12.12
N LYS A 8 3.95 -2.09 -12.79
CA LYS A 8 4.88 -1.04 -13.23
C LYS A 8 4.48 -0.43 -14.57
N ASN A 9 4.05 -1.25 -15.52
CA ASN A 9 3.98 -0.84 -16.92
C ASN A 9 2.55 -0.56 -17.42
N LYS A 10 1.51 -1.11 -16.80
CA LYS A 10 0.12 -0.89 -17.26
C LYS A 10 -0.48 0.35 -16.59
N LYS A 11 -0.77 1.39 -17.38
CA LYS A 11 -1.29 2.69 -16.91
C LYS A 11 -2.42 2.59 -15.87
N ARG A 12 -3.44 1.76 -16.11
CA ARG A 12 -4.58 1.58 -15.19
C ARG A 12 -4.22 0.90 -13.87
N ASN A 13 -3.13 0.13 -13.84
CA ASN A 13 -2.69 -0.62 -12.66
C ASN A 13 -1.35 -0.09 -12.14
N ARG A 14 -0.92 1.09 -12.60
CA ARG A 14 0.41 1.62 -12.30
C ARG A 14 0.44 2.10 -10.86
N LEU A 15 1.23 1.43 -10.05
CA LEU A 15 1.51 1.85 -8.68
C LEU A 15 2.73 2.77 -8.65
N SER A 16 2.85 3.59 -7.60
CA SER A 16 4.08 4.38 -7.37
C SER A 16 5.29 3.47 -7.15
N ASN A 17 6.48 3.95 -7.48
CA ASN A 17 7.71 3.20 -7.26
C ASN A 17 7.89 2.82 -5.78
N ASP A 18 7.56 3.73 -4.86
CA ASP A 18 7.66 3.47 -3.42
C ASP A 18 6.74 2.32 -2.99
N THR A 19 5.50 2.30 -3.50
CA THR A 19 4.56 1.20 -3.25
C THR A 19 5.10 -0.12 -3.80
N VAL A 20 5.60 -0.13 -5.03
CA VAL A 20 6.16 -1.35 -5.64
C VAL A 20 7.39 -1.84 -4.88
N SER A 21 8.27 -0.94 -4.44
CA SER A 21 9.44 -1.26 -3.64
C SER A 21 9.05 -1.87 -2.29
N ALA A 22 8.08 -1.28 -1.58
CA ALA A 22 7.58 -1.81 -0.32
C ALA A 22 6.99 -3.22 -0.48
N ILE A 23 6.18 -3.44 -1.53
CA ILE A 23 5.63 -4.78 -1.84
C ILE A 23 6.74 -5.79 -2.11
N CYS A 24 7.79 -5.41 -2.84
CA CYS A 24 8.94 -6.26 -3.09
C CYS A 24 9.67 -6.63 -1.79
N ILE A 25 9.89 -5.68 -0.89
CA ILE A 25 10.53 -5.94 0.40
C ILE A 25 9.71 -6.94 1.20
N VAL A 26 8.41 -6.69 1.40
CA VAL A 26 7.52 -7.59 2.15
C VAL A 26 7.52 -9.00 1.54
N ARG A 27 7.38 -9.10 0.22
CA ARG A 27 7.36 -10.39 -0.48
C ARG A 27 8.68 -11.15 -0.33
N SER A 28 9.81 -10.46 -0.42
CA SER A 28 11.13 -11.06 -0.24
C SER A 28 11.34 -11.54 1.19
N THR A 29 10.95 -10.75 2.20
CA THR A 29 11.02 -11.15 3.61
C THR A 29 10.17 -12.39 3.87
N PHE A 30 8.92 -12.41 3.38
CA PHE A 30 8.02 -13.55 3.55
C PHE A 30 8.59 -14.80 2.88
N GLN A 31 9.20 -14.66 1.70
CA GLN A 31 9.86 -15.76 1.02
C GLN A 31 11.07 -16.29 1.81
N ALA A 32 11.90 -15.40 2.37
CA ALA A 32 13.07 -15.77 3.18
C ALA A 32 12.67 -16.51 4.46
N GLU A 33 11.54 -16.13 5.07
CA GLU A 33 11.00 -16.74 6.29
C GLU A 33 10.04 -17.92 6.02
N ASN A 34 9.86 -18.33 4.76
CA ASN A 34 8.90 -19.35 4.34
C ASN A 34 7.46 -19.07 4.83
N ILE A 35 7.12 -17.79 4.96
CA ILE A 35 5.78 -17.31 5.26
C ILE A 35 4.99 -17.28 3.95
N LYS A 36 3.85 -17.97 3.97
CA LYS A 36 2.87 -18.10 2.90
C LYS A 36 1.59 -17.40 3.32
N CYS A 37 0.78 -17.02 2.33
CA CYS A 37 -0.54 -16.43 2.59
C CYS A 37 -1.46 -17.35 3.43
N THR A 38 -1.23 -18.67 3.37
CA THR A 38 -2.01 -19.68 4.10
C THR A 38 -1.56 -19.90 5.54
N ASN A 39 -0.32 -19.53 5.89
CA ASN A 39 0.25 -19.75 7.22
C ASN A 39 0.52 -18.44 7.99
N PHE A 40 0.40 -17.29 7.33
CA PHE A 40 0.49 -15.98 7.97
C PHE A 40 -0.64 -15.83 8.99
N LYS A 41 -0.28 -15.59 10.25
CA LYS A 41 -1.22 -15.29 11.32
C LYS A 41 -1.20 -13.79 11.61
N THR A 42 -2.37 -13.17 11.52
CA THR A 42 -2.53 -11.77 11.90
C THR A 42 -2.39 -11.62 13.41
N ASP A 43 -1.41 -10.85 13.84
CA ASP A 43 -1.21 -10.40 15.21
C ASP A 43 -1.80 -8.98 15.36
N PRO A 44 -2.37 -8.60 16.51
CA PRO A 44 -2.87 -7.25 16.74
C PRO A 44 -1.87 -6.14 16.36
N ARG A 45 -0.56 -6.37 16.52
CA ARG A 45 0.51 -5.45 16.12
C ARG A 45 0.49 -5.13 14.62
N HIS A 46 0.10 -6.08 13.78
CA HIS A 46 -0.01 -5.86 12.34
C HIS A 46 -1.12 -4.87 11.97
N LEU A 47 -2.08 -4.65 12.88
CA LEU A 47 -3.22 -3.76 12.69
C LEU A 47 -3.09 -2.45 13.48
N GLU A 48 -2.03 -2.25 14.27
CA GLU A 48 -1.85 -1.06 15.12
C GLU A 48 -1.94 0.25 14.32
N LEU A 49 -1.39 0.23 13.10
CA LEU A 49 -1.43 1.39 12.20
C LEU A 49 -2.76 1.55 11.48
N HIS A 50 -3.63 0.54 11.49
CA HIS A 50 -4.95 0.55 10.85
C HIS A 50 -6.00 1.22 11.75
N ASN A 51 -5.79 2.50 12.05
CA ASN A 51 -6.68 3.31 12.88
C ASN A 51 -7.13 4.60 12.16
N ALA A 52 -8.26 5.16 12.59
CA ALA A 52 -8.86 6.32 11.96
C ALA A 52 -7.91 7.53 11.89
N GLN A 53 -7.09 7.75 12.91
CA GLN A 53 -6.15 8.87 12.94
C GLN A 53 -5.12 8.76 11.81
N ASN A 54 -4.56 7.57 11.58
CA ASN A 54 -3.63 7.33 10.48
C ASN A 54 -4.31 7.33 9.11
N LEU A 55 -5.54 6.83 9.01
CA LEU A 55 -6.31 6.85 7.75
C LEU A 55 -6.64 8.28 7.29
N TRP A 56 -7.02 9.16 8.21
CA TRP A 56 -7.48 10.51 7.86
C TRP A 56 -6.39 11.59 7.91
N LYS A 57 -5.19 11.27 8.42
CA LYS A 57 -4.07 12.22 8.59
C LYS A 57 -3.67 12.96 7.30
N TYR A 58 -3.96 12.38 6.14
CA TYR A 58 -3.59 12.92 4.82
C TYR A 58 -4.76 13.52 4.02
N LYS A 59 -5.99 13.56 4.57
CA LYS A 59 -7.15 14.10 3.83
C LYS A 59 -7.20 15.64 3.75
N SER A 60 -6.35 16.35 4.48
CA SER A 60 -6.37 17.82 4.56
C SER A 60 -5.46 18.56 3.56
N LYS A 61 -5.20 18.01 2.37
CA LYS A 61 -4.46 18.74 1.31
C LYS A 61 -5.08 18.70 -0.10
N SER A 62 -6.13 17.92 -0.34
CA SER A 62 -6.78 17.85 -1.65
C SER A 62 -8.06 18.66 -1.78
N ASP A 63 -8.64 19.11 -0.66
CA ASP A 63 -10.00 19.67 -0.66
C ASP A 63 -9.99 21.22 -0.56
N GLU A 64 -8.82 21.86 -0.50
CA GLU A 64 -8.69 23.33 -0.37
C GLU A 64 -8.53 24.10 -1.71
N THR A 65 -8.51 23.44 -2.88
CA THR A 65 -8.34 24.15 -4.18
C THR A 65 -9.53 24.03 -5.13
N ARG A 66 -10.76 23.96 -4.61
CA ARG A 66 -11.96 23.90 -5.49
C ARG A 66 -13.09 24.87 -5.13
N PHE A 67 -12.74 26.02 -4.57
CA PHE A 67 -13.59 27.20 -4.56
C PHE A 67 -12.73 28.38 -4.96
N ASP A 68 -12.74 28.70 -6.24
CA ASP A 68 -12.55 30.03 -6.84
C ASP A 68 -12.53 29.80 -8.35
N ASP A 69 -13.74 29.77 -8.94
CA ASP A 69 -14.03 30.04 -10.37
C ASP A 69 -15.57 29.93 -10.55
N ILE A 70 -16.28 30.96 -10.08
CA ILE A 70 -17.56 31.42 -10.65
C ILE A 70 -17.31 32.82 -11.19
#